data_AF-A0A0M8VN14-F1
#
_entry.id   AF-A0A0M8VN14-F1
#
_cell.length_a   1.000
_cell.length_b   1.000
_cell.length_c   1.000
_cell.angle_alpha   90.00
_cell.angle_beta   90.00
_cell.angle_gamma   90.00
#
_symmetry.space_group_name_H-M   'P 1'
#
loop_
_entity.id
_entity.type
_entity.pdbx_description
1 polymer ?
#
loop_
_entity_poly.entity_id
_entity_poly.type
_entity_poly.pdbx_seq_one_letter_code
_entity_poly.pdbx_strand_id
1 'polypeptide(L)' 'MVLVNDEEQYSLWPVGIDVPAGWAARHGPAPRAVCLDYVDRTWTDMRPASLRREMDRHSPAATGGPPTPDTP' A
#
# COMPACT_ATOMS: atom_id res chain seq x y z
N MET A 1 -18.59 -3.05 2.27
CA MET A 1 -17.98 -3.05 0.93
C MET A 1 -16.65 -2.33 1.02
N VAL A 2 -15.81 -2.47 0.00
CA VAL A 2 -14.53 -1.76 -0.11
C VAL A 2 -14.65 -0.76 -1.24
N LEU A 3 -14.35 0.50 -0.93
CA LEU A 3 -14.23 1.56 -1.90
C LEU A 3 -12.76 1.82 -2.22
N VAL A 4 -12.51 2.33 -3.41
CA VAL A 4 -11.21 2.84 -3.85
C VAL A 4 -11.38 4.24 -4.43
N ASN A 5 -10.44 5.14 -4.15
CA ASN A 5 -10.38 6.45 -4.79
C ASN A 5 -9.32 6.49 -5.90
N ASP A 6 -9.19 7.62 -6.59
CA ASP A 6 -8.20 7.83 -7.65
C ASP A 6 -6.74 7.78 -7.16
N GLU A 7 -6.52 7.90 -5.85
CA GLU A 7 -5.19 7.78 -5.21
C GLU A 7 -4.86 6.35 -4.76
N GLU A 8 -5.64 5.35 -5.20
CA GLU A 8 -5.51 3.93 -4.83
C GLU A 8 -5.62 3.69 -3.30
N GLN A 9 -6.32 4.58 -2.59
CA GLN A 9 -6.61 4.40 -1.18
C GLN A 9 -7.86 3.55 -1.01
N TYR A 10 -7.77 2.55 -0.14
CA TYR A 10 -8.86 1.64 0.15
C TYR A 10 -9.60 2.07 1.42
N SER A 11 -10.92 2.10 1.37
CA SER A 11 -11.77 2.41 2.54
C SER A 11 -12.88 1.38 2.71
N LEU A 12 -13.14 1.00 3.96
CA LEU A 12 -14.28 0.16 4.32
C LEU A 12 -15.53 1.02 4.42
N TRP A 13 -16.51 0.75 3.57
CA TRP A 13 -17.75 1.51 3.51
C TRP A 13 -18.99 0.66 3.83
N PRO A 14 -19.94 1.16 4.62
CA PRO A 14 -21.21 0.49 4.88
C PRO A 14 -22.08 0.42 3.62
N VAL A 15 -22.78 -0.68 3.41
CA VAL A 15 -23.58 -0.90 2.19
C VAL A 15 -24.91 -0.13 2.17
N GLY A 16 -25.32 0.43 3.30
CA GLY A 16 -26.54 1.24 3.42
C GLY A 16 -26.31 2.74 3.35
N ILE A 17 -25.10 3.20 3.00
CA ILE A 17 -24.76 4.62 2.87
C ILE A 17 -24.32 4.89 1.43
N ASP A 18 -24.83 5.96 0.84
CA ASP A 18 -24.44 6.39 -0.50
C ASP A 18 -22.92 6.61 -0.59
N VAL A 19 -22.37 6.22 -1.75
CA VAL A 19 -20.94 6.33 -2.01
C VAL A 19 -20.60 7.80 -2.32
N PRO A 20 -19.61 8.41 -1.65
CA PRO A 20 -19.21 9.78 -1.93
C PRO A 20 -18.67 9.94 -3.35
N ALA A 21 -18.80 11.13 -3.93
CA ALA A 21 -18.18 11.44 -5.22
C ALA A 21 -16.65 11.25 -5.16
N GLY A 22 -16.07 10.66 -6.21
CA GLY A 22 -14.64 10.33 -6.27
C GLY A 22 -14.26 8.99 -5.62
N TRP A 23 -15.23 8.24 -5.10
CA TRP A 23 -15.02 6.88 -4.62
C TRP A 23 -15.78 5.87 -5.47
N ALA A 24 -15.16 4.73 -5.74
CA ALA A 24 -15.75 3.65 -6.53
C ALA A 24 -15.80 2.36 -5.72
N ALA A 25 -16.91 1.63 -5.79
CA ALA A 25 -17.02 0.31 -5.17
C ALA A 25 -16.12 -0.70 -5.90
N ARG A 26 -15.12 -1.22 -5.19
CA ARG A 26 -14.12 -2.17 -5.70
C ARG A 26 -14.45 -3.61 -5.32
N HIS A 27 -15.02 -3.82 -4.13
CA HIS A 27 -15.37 -5.15 -3.64
C HIS A 27 -16.60 -5.16 -2.72
N GLY A 28 -17.44 -6.18 -2.84
CA GLY A 28 -18.70 -6.34 -2.09
C GLY A 28 -19.95 -5.91 -2.87
N PRO A 29 -21.14 -5.85 -2.24
CA PRO A 29 -21.41 -6.03 -0.81
C PRO A 29 -21.04 -7.44 -0.30
N ALA A 30 -20.24 -7.50 0.78
CA ALA A 30 -19.78 -8.74 1.39
C ALA A 30 -19.61 -8.55 2.92
N PRO A 31 -19.56 -9.64 3.71
CA PRO A 31 -19.30 -9.55 5.16
C PRO A 31 -18.01 -8.78 5.46
N ARG A 32 -17.97 -8.13 6.63
CA ARG A 32 -16.82 -7.30 7.05
C ARG A 32 -15.49 -8.08 7.00
N ALA A 33 -15.50 -9.34 7.42
CA ALA A 33 -14.31 -10.20 7.38
C ALA A 33 -13.76 -10.39 5.96
N VAL A 34 -14.64 -10.58 4.97
CA VAL A 34 -14.26 -10.72 3.55
C VAL A 34 -13.73 -9.41 2.99
N CYS A 35 -14.36 -8.28 3.35
CA CYS A 35 -13.87 -6.96 2.92
C CYS A 35 -12.48 -6.66 3.52
N LEU A 36 -12.22 -7.07 4.76
CA LEU A 36 -10.91 -6.92 5.40
C LEU A 36 -9.84 -7.78 4.74
N ASP A 37 -10.12 -9.07 4.49
CA ASP A 37 -9.21 -9.97 3.77
C ASP A 37 -8.90 -9.45 2.35
N TYR A 38 -9.90 -8.90 1.66
CA TYR A 38 -9.69 -8.27 0.36
C TYR A 38 -8.73 -7.07 0.45
N VAL A 39 -8.91 -6.18 1.42
CA VAL A 39 -8.01 -5.02 1.62
C VAL A 39 -6.61 -5.49 1.98
N ASP A 40 -6.47 -6.46 2.89
CA ASP A 40 -5.17 -7.00 3.31
C ASP A 40 -4.38 -7.60 2.14
N ARG A 41 -5.06 -8.36 1.27
CA ARG A 41 -4.44 -8.96 0.07
C ARG A 41 -4.17 -7.97 -1.05
N THR A 42 -5.00 -6.94 -1.20
CA THR A 42 -4.93 -6.02 -2.34
C THR A 42 -4.04 -4.81 -2.03
N TRP A 43 -4.09 -4.31 -0.80
CA TRP A 43 -3.28 -3.18 -0.32
C TRP A 43 -1.92 -3.65 0.20
N THR A 44 -1.20 -4.39 -0.65
CA THR A 44 0.08 -5.04 -0.32
C THR A 44 1.23 -4.08 -0.12
N ASP A 45 1.06 -2.81 -0.47
CA ASP A 45 2.12 -1.82 -0.31
C ASP A 45 1.49 -0.45 -0.05
N MET A 46 1.40 -0.17 1.26
CA MET A 46 0.78 1.00 1.86
C MET A 46 1.63 2.27 1.72
N ARG A 47 2.76 2.23 1.00
CA ARG A 47 3.53 3.43 0.71
C ARG A 47 2.75 4.29 -0.28
N PRO A 48 2.50 5.58 0.02
CA PRO A 48 1.91 6.48 -0.97
C PRO A 48 2.77 6.45 -2.23
N ALA A 49 2.15 6.45 -3.41
CA ALA A 49 2.84 6.30 -4.70
C ALA A 49 4.00 7.32 -4.86
N SER A 50 3.89 8.49 -4.24
CA SER A 50 4.92 9.53 -4.17
C SER A 50 6.21 9.07 -3.47
N LEU A 51 6.11 8.29 -2.37
CA LEU A 51 7.28 7.78 -1.63
C LEU A 51 8.02 6.69 -2.42
N ARG A 52 7.31 5.88 -3.19
CA ARG A 52 7.93 4.87 -4.07
C ARG A 52 8.83 5.49 -5.12
N ARG A 53 8.41 6.61 -5.73
CA ARG A 53 9.22 7.36 -6.70
C ARG A 53 10.45 7.99 -6.06
N GLU A 54 10.42 8.31 -4.77
CA GLU A 54 11.55 8.89 -4.04
C GLU A 54 12.57 7.84 -3.57
N MET A 55 12.13 6.62 -3.23
CA MET A 55 13.02 5.52 -2.83
C MET A 55 13.76 4.87 -4.00
N ASP A 56 13.19 4.86 -5.21
CA ASP A 56 13.90 4.45 -6.44
C ASP A 56 15.10 5.38 -6.74
N ARG A 57 15.00 6.66 -6.34
CA ARG A 57 16.06 7.66 -6.49
C ARG A 57 17.20 7.51 -5.47
N HIS A 58 16.97 6.83 -4.35
CA HIS A 58 17.92 6.69 -3.23
C HIS A 58 18.44 5.25 -3.07
N SER A 59 18.93 4.61 -4.14
CA SER A 59 19.88 3.51 -3.94
C SER A 59 21.22 4.07 -3.46
N PRO A 60 21.65 3.87 -2.19
CA PRO A 60 23.06 4.03 -1.89
C PRO A 60 23.79 2.89 -2.59
N ALA A 61 24.65 3.23 -3.55
CA ALA A 61 25.63 2.31 -4.08
C ALA A 61 26.34 1.62 -2.90
N ALA A 62 26.37 0.30 -2.94
CA ALA A 62 27.01 -0.54 -1.94
C ALA A 62 28.47 -0.11 -1.72
N THR A 63 28.74 0.62 -0.63
CA THR A 63 30.10 0.76 -0.10
C THR A 63 30.36 -0.45 0.80
N GLY A 64 30.77 -1.55 0.18
CA GLY A 64 31.19 -2.77 0.87
C GLY A 64 32.63 -3.10 0.53
N GLY A 65 33.57 -2.68 1.39
CA GLY A 65 34.92 -3.25 1.45
C GLY A 65 35.28 -3.46 2.93
N PRO A 66 35.48 -4.70 3.40
CA PRO A 66 35.84 -4.93 4.79
C PRO A 66 37.27 -4.42 5.06
N PRO A 67 37.56 -3.79 6.21
CA PRO A 67 38.93 -3.53 6.60
C PRO A 67 39.63 -4.86 6.88
N THR A 68 40.73 -5.13 6.16
CA THR A 68 41.64 -6.25 6.46
C THR A 68 42.23 -6.07 7.85
N PRO A 69 42.24 -7.10 8.72
CA PRO A 69 42.97 -7.03 9.97
C PRO A 69 44.48 -7.09 9.71
N ASP A 70 45.17 -6.05 10.14
CA ASP A 70 46.62 -5.97 10.24
C ASP A 70 47.12 -7.13 11.14
N THR A 71 48.09 -7.90 10.66
CA THR A 71 48.70 -9.05 11.35
C THR A 71 50.18 -8.67 11.59
N PRO A 72 50.74 -8.94 12.78
CA PRO A 72 51.82 -8.14 13.39
C PRO A 72 53.19 -8.20 12.72
#